data_AF-A0A8C0LEK2-F1
#
_entry.id   AF-A0A8C0LEK2-F1
#
_cell.length_a   1.000
_cell.length_b   1.000
_cell.length_c   1.000
_cell.angle_alpha   90.00
_cell.angle_beta   90.00
_cell.angle_gamma   90.00
#
_symmetry.space_group_name_H-M   'P 1'
#
loop_
_entity.id
_entity.type
_entity.pdbx_description
1 polymer ?
#
loop_
_entity_poly.entity_id
_entity_poly.type
_entity_poly.pdbx_seq_one_letter_code
_entity_poly.pdbx_strand_id
1 'polypeptide(L)'
;MSHLCECPLRLEKSFILDGVAVSTMSRASERVRPKLWSAIPPYNAQQDCHARRYFQSHVVPPVLRKTEQDHGGTGRDGWIVDYFHIFGQGQRYLNRRNWAGAGHSFQQVTGHDYYNAELRMIRGFNGRFGYRRNTPALRQRPSVFGEVTQFPLF
;
A
#
# COMPACT_ATOMS: atom_id res chain seq x y z
N MET A 1 15.27 -26.59 -6.06
CA MET A 1 15.43 -25.29 -5.38
C MET A 1 14.75 -25.37 -4.03
N SER A 2 15.54 -25.56 -2.98
CA SER A 2 15.09 -25.74 -1.60
C SER A 2 14.57 -24.41 -1.05
N HIS A 3 13.25 -24.28 -0.92
CA HIS A 3 12.66 -23.25 -0.07
C HIS A 3 13.03 -23.58 1.37
N LEU A 4 14.11 -22.97 1.86
CA LEU A 4 14.44 -22.94 3.27
C LEU A 4 13.31 -22.18 3.96
N CYS A 5 12.44 -22.93 4.64
CA CYS A 5 11.41 -22.35 5.50
C CYS A 5 12.13 -21.60 6.62
N GLU A 6 12.17 -20.27 6.55
CA GLU A 6 12.78 -19.46 7.59
C GLU A 6 12.04 -19.69 8.92
N CYS A 7 12.81 -19.87 9.99
CA CYS A 7 12.29 -20.11 11.33
C CYS A 7 11.43 -18.90 11.77
N PRO A 8 10.20 -19.09 12.29
CA PRO A 8 9.31 -18.01 12.71
C PRO A 8 9.97 -17.00 13.66
N LEU A 9 10.82 -17.47 14.57
CA LEU A 9 11.60 -16.65 15.50
C LEU A 9 12.64 -15.74 14.82
N ARG A 10 13.13 -16.11 13.63
CA ARG A 10 14.02 -15.27 12.81
C ARG A 10 13.22 -14.18 12.12
N LEU A 11 12.03 -14.53 11.61
CA LEU A 11 11.08 -13.59 11.02
C LEU A 11 10.58 -12.57 12.06
N GLU A 12 10.32 -13.01 13.30
CA GLU A 12 9.97 -12.15 14.44
C GLU A 12 11.11 -11.22 14.87
N LYS A 13 12.38 -11.63 14.79
CA LYS A 13 13.52 -10.75 15.07
C LYS A 13 13.71 -9.67 13.99
N SER A 14 13.37 -9.97 12.75
CA SER A 14 13.26 -8.98 11.68
C SER A 14 11.94 -8.21 11.69
N PHE A 15 10.97 -8.62 12.53
CA PHE A 15 9.70 -7.94 12.70
C PHE A 15 9.92 -6.72 13.59
N ILE A 16 10.29 -5.61 12.95
CA ILE A 16 10.34 -4.32 13.62
C ILE A 16 8.89 -3.93 13.90
N LEU A 17 8.47 -4.02 15.17
CA LEU A 17 7.18 -3.53 15.64
C LEU A 17 7.09 -2.02 15.33
N ASP A 18 6.52 -1.74 14.16
CA ASP A 18 6.40 -0.40 13.59
C ASP A 18 5.67 0.56 14.54
N GLY A 19 4.78 0.00 15.37
CA GLY A 19 4.06 0.72 16.41
C GLY A 19 4.92 1.32 17.53
N VAL A 20 6.13 0.83 17.83
CA VAL A 20 6.93 1.43 18.93
C VAL A 20 7.52 2.78 18.49
N ALA A 21 8.12 2.84 17.31
CA ALA A 21 8.65 4.07 16.74
C ALA A 21 7.53 5.09 16.53
N VAL A 22 6.43 4.67 15.90
CA VAL A 22 5.27 5.53 15.64
C VAL A 22 4.61 5.98 16.95
N SER A 23 4.42 5.10 17.94
CA SER A 23 3.81 5.50 19.22
C SER A 23 4.71 6.43 20.04
N THR A 24 6.04 6.27 19.97
CA THR A 24 6.98 7.18 20.63
C THR A 24 6.85 8.59 20.03
N MET A 25 6.77 8.69 18.70
CA MET A 25 6.54 9.99 18.03
C MET A 25 5.15 10.54 18.30
N SER A 26 4.11 9.69 18.31
CA SER A 26 2.73 10.08 18.59
C SER A 26 2.58 10.67 19.99
N ARG A 27 3.16 10.03 21.01
CA ARG A 27 3.10 10.52 22.39
C ARG A 27 3.71 11.90 22.56
N ALA A 28 4.75 12.23 21.80
CA ALA A 28 5.35 13.56 21.80
C ALA A 28 4.43 14.59 21.12
N SER A 29 3.89 14.25 19.95
CA SER A 29 2.99 15.12 19.18
C SER A 29 1.65 15.36 19.87
N GLU A 30 1.07 14.34 20.51
CA GLU A 30 -0.20 14.43 21.26
C GLU A 30 -0.15 15.45 22.39
N ARG A 31 0.99 15.55 23.08
CA ARG A 31 1.16 16.46 24.23
C ARG A 31 1.47 17.89 23.80
N VAL A 32 2.28 18.06 22.77
CA VAL A 32 2.78 19.39 22.39
C VAL A 32 1.89 20.04 21.33
N ARG A 33 1.50 19.30 20.27
CA ARG A 33 0.76 19.83 19.10
C ARG A 33 -0.09 18.74 18.42
N PRO A 34 -1.21 18.31 19.02
CA PRO A 34 -2.00 17.17 18.56
C PRO A 34 -2.64 17.35 17.17
N LYS A 35 -2.85 18.59 16.73
CA LYS A 35 -3.42 18.89 15.39
C LYS A 35 -2.40 18.90 14.26
N LEU A 36 -1.11 18.86 14.60
CA LEU A 36 -0.04 19.13 13.64
C LEU A 36 0.59 17.87 13.07
N TRP A 37 0.50 16.75 13.81
CA TRP A 37 1.11 15.50 13.41
C TRP A 37 0.26 14.33 13.93
N SER A 38 0.01 13.39 13.03
CA SER A 38 -0.65 12.11 13.30
C SER A 38 0.18 10.98 12.74
N ALA A 39 -0.03 9.76 13.25
CA ALA A 39 0.64 8.58 12.72
C ALA A 39 0.36 8.36 11.22
N ILE A 40 -0.84 8.72 10.78
CA ILE A 40 -1.26 8.64 9.38
C ILE A 40 -1.12 10.06 8.78
N PRO A 41 -0.30 10.24 7.73
CA PRO A 41 -0.18 11.54 7.07
C PRO A 41 -1.48 11.88 6.31
N PRO A 42 -1.80 13.18 6.14
CA PRO A 42 -2.90 13.59 5.28
C PRO A 42 -2.64 13.14 3.84
N TYR A 43 -3.69 12.63 3.19
CA TYR A 43 -3.58 12.20 1.80
C TYR A 43 -3.54 13.41 0.85
N ASN A 44 -2.48 13.48 0.03
CA ASN A 44 -2.36 14.44 -1.07
C ASN A 44 -2.45 13.69 -2.41
N ALA A 45 -3.58 13.87 -3.10
CA ALA A 45 -3.83 13.21 -4.38
C ALA A 45 -2.89 13.67 -5.51
N GLN A 46 -2.36 14.90 -5.48
CA GLN A 46 -1.43 15.36 -6.51
C GLN A 46 -0.05 14.69 -6.41
N GLN A 47 0.29 14.13 -5.26
CA GLN A 47 1.52 13.36 -5.03
C GLN A 47 1.35 11.86 -5.30
N ASP A 48 0.12 11.38 -5.49
CA ASP A 48 -0.17 9.98 -5.79
C ASP A 48 0.20 9.64 -7.24
N CYS A 49 1.06 8.63 -7.41
CA CYS A 49 1.48 8.15 -8.71
C CYS A 49 0.32 7.56 -9.52
N HIS A 50 -0.68 6.98 -8.85
CA HIS A 50 -1.86 6.39 -9.50
C HIS A 50 -2.85 7.46 -9.97
N ALA A 51 -2.96 8.57 -9.25
CA ALA A 51 -3.79 9.71 -9.63
C ALA A 51 -3.10 10.66 -10.62
N ARG A 52 -1.79 10.51 -10.88
CA ARG A 52 -0.99 11.41 -11.74
C ARG A 52 -1.62 11.71 -13.09
N ARG A 53 -2.21 10.70 -13.76
CA ARG A 53 -2.83 10.87 -15.08
C ARG A 53 -4.04 11.82 -15.04
N TYR A 54 -4.81 11.80 -13.96
CA TYR A 54 -5.95 12.70 -13.78
C TYR A 54 -5.47 14.16 -13.69
N PHE A 55 -4.46 14.42 -12.86
CA PHE A 55 -3.90 15.76 -12.67
C PHE A 55 -3.17 16.32 -13.90
N GLN A 56 -2.66 15.44 -14.77
CA GLN A 56 -2.06 15.81 -16.04
C GLN A 56 -3.06 16.00 -17.20
N SER A 57 -4.34 15.68 -17.00
CA SER A 57 -5.36 15.86 -18.03
C SER A 57 -5.52 17.35 -18.39
N HIS A 58 -5.89 17.68 -19.63
CA HIS A 58 -5.95 19.07 -20.08
C HIS A 58 -6.94 19.95 -19.29
N VAL A 59 -7.93 19.35 -18.62
CA VAL A 59 -9.00 20.06 -17.89
C VAL A 59 -8.54 20.50 -16.51
N VAL A 60 -7.65 19.74 -15.87
CA VAL A 60 -7.34 19.92 -14.44
C VAL A 60 -6.36 21.07 -14.17
N PRO A 61 -5.25 21.28 -14.91
CA PRO A 61 -4.31 22.36 -14.65
C PRO A 61 -4.91 23.77 -14.67
N PRO A 62 -5.83 24.13 -15.59
CA PRO A 62 -6.52 25.43 -15.53
C PRO A 62 -7.33 25.62 -14.23
N VAL A 63 -7.98 24.56 -13.75
CA VAL A 63 -8.74 24.59 -12.49
C VAL A 63 -7.80 24.77 -11.31
N LEU A 64 -6.70 24.01 -11.28
CA LEU A 64 -5.69 24.11 -10.22
C LEU A 64 -5.07 25.50 -10.13
N ARG A 65 -4.77 26.13 -11.28
CA ARG A 65 -4.27 27.53 -11.31
C ARG A 65 -5.28 28.50 -10.74
N LYS A 66 -6.56 28.34 -11.09
CA LYS A 66 -7.66 29.20 -10.58
C LYS A 66 -7.85 29.07 -9.07
N THR A 67 -7.59 27.89 -8.51
CA THR A 67 -7.68 27.62 -7.07
C THR A 67 -6.35 27.75 -6.32
N GLU A 68 -5.28 28.19 -6.98
CA GLU A 68 -3.93 28.30 -6.39
C GLU A 68 -3.41 26.96 -5.81
N GLN A 69 -3.68 25.86 -6.51
CA GLN A 69 -3.32 24.49 -6.14
C GLN A 69 -2.43 23.81 -7.20
N ASP A 70 -1.85 24.57 -8.13
CA ASP A 70 -1.03 24.05 -9.23
C ASP A 70 0.41 23.68 -8.83
N HIS A 71 0.82 24.01 -7.59
CA HIS A 71 2.15 23.76 -7.05
C HIS A 71 2.21 22.49 -6.18
N GLY A 72 1.59 21.40 -6.63
CA GLY A 72 1.57 20.11 -5.92
C GLY A 72 0.47 19.99 -4.86
N GLY A 73 -0.35 21.03 -4.69
CA GLY A 73 -1.49 21.08 -3.79
C GLY A 73 -1.14 20.84 -2.33
N THR A 74 -2.14 20.89 -1.47
CA THR A 74 -1.99 20.50 -0.06
C THR A 74 -2.98 19.39 0.29
N GLY A 75 -2.61 18.56 1.26
CA GLY A 75 -3.53 17.66 1.93
C GLY A 75 -4.70 18.41 2.57
N ARG A 76 -5.73 17.66 2.96
CA ARG A 76 -6.95 18.20 3.60
C ARG A 76 -6.65 19.11 4.80
N ASP A 77 -5.62 18.78 5.57
CA ASP A 77 -5.29 19.46 6.83
C ASP A 77 -4.35 20.67 6.62
N GLY A 78 -4.04 21.00 5.36
CA GLY A 78 -3.32 22.20 4.97
C GLY A 78 -1.79 22.04 4.92
N TRP A 79 -1.15 23.01 4.25
CA TRP A 79 0.30 22.98 3.94
C TRP A 79 1.20 22.84 5.17
N ILE A 80 0.80 23.39 6.32
CA ILE A 80 1.58 23.28 7.57
C ILE A 80 1.65 21.83 8.02
N VAL A 81 0.53 21.11 7.97
CA VAL A 81 0.48 19.71 8.38
C VAL A 81 1.28 18.84 7.40
N ASP A 82 1.15 19.10 6.10
CA ASP A 82 1.98 18.43 5.08
C ASP A 82 3.47 18.67 5.32
N TYR A 83 3.87 19.91 5.62
CA TYR A 83 5.24 20.26 5.93
C TYR A 83 5.78 19.45 7.13
N PHE A 84 4.99 19.29 8.20
CA PHE A 84 5.39 18.47 9.34
C PHE A 84 5.48 16.97 9.01
N HIS A 85 4.66 16.47 8.08
CA HIS A 85 4.72 15.09 7.58
C HIS A 85 5.77 14.85 6.49
N ILE A 86 6.52 15.88 6.08
CA ILE A 86 7.68 15.72 5.17
C ILE A 86 8.98 16.06 5.91
N PHE A 87 9.01 17.17 6.66
CA PHE A 87 10.22 17.76 7.22
C PHE A 87 10.24 17.81 8.76
N GLY A 88 9.14 17.45 9.43
CA GLY A 88 9.04 17.48 10.90
C GLY A 88 10.07 16.56 11.57
N GLN A 89 10.57 16.95 12.74
CA GLN A 89 11.64 16.22 13.44
C GLN A 89 11.33 14.73 13.67
N GLY A 90 10.14 14.42 14.19
CA GLY A 90 9.70 13.03 14.38
C GLY A 90 9.53 12.28 13.06
N GLN A 91 9.05 12.98 12.04
CA GLN A 91 8.91 12.42 10.70
C GLN A 91 10.26 12.13 10.03
N ARG A 92 11.29 12.95 10.22
CA ARG A 92 12.63 12.70 9.65
C ARG A 92 13.22 11.37 10.13
N TYR A 93 12.98 11.03 11.40
CA TYR A 93 13.36 9.72 11.94
C TYR A 93 12.59 8.59 11.23
N LEU A 94 11.27 8.71 11.13
CA LEU A 94 10.43 7.72 10.46
C LEU A 94 10.79 7.57 8.97
N ASN A 95 11.00 8.67 8.25
CA ASN A 95 11.41 8.66 6.84
C ASN A 95 12.75 7.93 6.65
N ARG A 96 13.76 8.22 7.48
CA ARG A 96 15.07 7.55 7.41
C ARG A 96 14.94 6.05 7.69
N ARG A 97 14.14 5.67 8.68
CA ARG A 97 13.83 4.26 8.99
C ARG A 97 13.10 3.58 7.82
N ASN A 98 12.13 4.25 7.22
CA ASN A 98 11.36 3.73 6.10
C ASN A 98 12.23 3.55 4.85
N TRP A 99 13.12 4.51 4.55
CA TRP A 99 14.10 4.41 3.47
C TRP A 99 15.13 3.29 3.69
N ALA A 100 15.38 2.90 4.95
CA ALA A 100 16.21 1.74 5.27
C ALA A 100 15.46 0.40 5.15
N GLY A 101 14.23 0.39 4.61
CA GLY A 101 13.42 -0.81 4.41
C GLY A 101 12.60 -1.26 5.62
N ALA A 102 12.59 -0.48 6.70
CA ALA A 102 11.90 -0.82 7.95
C ALA A 102 10.51 -0.19 8.09
N GLY A 103 10.01 0.47 7.04
CA GLY A 103 8.76 1.24 7.07
C GLY A 103 7.52 0.52 6.58
N HIS A 104 7.69 -0.69 6.04
CA HIS A 104 6.59 -1.53 5.62
C HIS A 104 7.09 -2.97 5.52
N SER A 105 6.19 -3.93 5.75
CA SER A 105 6.47 -5.31 5.36
C SER A 105 6.48 -5.39 3.85
N PHE A 106 7.61 -5.83 3.28
CA PHE A 106 7.72 -6.09 1.85
C PHE A 106 6.59 -7.05 1.41
N GLN A 107 6.36 -8.14 2.14
CA GLN A 107 5.29 -9.10 1.82
C GLN A 107 3.90 -8.46 1.72
N GLN A 108 3.61 -7.45 2.54
CA GLN A 108 2.30 -6.77 2.56
C GLN A 108 2.15 -5.73 1.45
N VAL A 109 3.20 -4.95 1.16
CA VAL A 109 3.20 -3.94 0.08
C VAL A 109 3.31 -4.61 -1.29
N THR A 110 4.29 -5.50 -1.43
CA THR A 110 4.54 -6.25 -2.66
C THR A 110 3.39 -7.18 -3.00
N GLY A 111 2.63 -7.67 -2.01
CA GLY A 111 1.42 -8.47 -2.25
C GLY A 111 0.38 -7.75 -3.10
N HIS A 112 0.18 -6.44 -2.93
CA HIS A 112 -0.76 -5.66 -3.73
C HIS A 112 -0.26 -5.40 -5.16
N ASP A 113 1.03 -5.09 -5.32
CA ASP A 113 1.65 -4.86 -6.64
C ASP A 113 1.82 -6.17 -7.43
N TYR A 114 2.11 -7.29 -6.77
CA TYR A 114 2.43 -8.57 -7.41
C TYR A 114 1.23 -9.50 -7.61
N TYR A 115 0.09 -9.27 -6.93
CA TYR A 115 -1.09 -10.13 -7.07
C TYR A 115 -1.54 -10.33 -8.53
N ASN A 116 -1.19 -9.40 -9.42
CA ASN A 116 -1.40 -9.54 -10.87
C ASN A 116 -0.16 -9.28 -11.75
N ALA A 117 1.03 -9.03 -11.18
CA ALA A 117 2.22 -8.68 -11.98
C ALA A 117 2.87 -9.90 -12.66
N GLU A 118 2.85 -11.06 -11.99
CA GLU A 118 3.29 -12.33 -12.55
C GLU A 118 2.16 -13.35 -12.45
N LEU A 119 1.17 -13.26 -13.36
CA LEU A 119 0.20 -14.33 -13.54
C LEU A 119 0.92 -15.57 -14.09
N ARG A 120 1.53 -16.35 -13.20
CA ARG A 120 2.07 -17.66 -13.55
C ARG A 120 0.89 -18.52 -13.99
N MET A 121 0.98 -19.07 -15.20
CA MET A 121 -0.02 -19.98 -15.71
C MET A 121 -0.03 -21.23 -14.83
N ILE A 122 -1.01 -21.34 -13.93
CA ILE A 122 -1.15 -22.51 -13.08
C ILE A 122 -1.73 -23.62 -13.94
N ARG A 123 -0.91 -24.60 -14.31
CA ARG A 123 -1.38 -25.87 -14.88
C ARG A 123 -1.99 -26.71 -13.76
N GLY A 124 -3.19 -26.34 -13.34
CA GLY A 124 -3.98 -27.07 -12.34
C GLY A 124 -5.22 -27.70 -12.96
N PHE A 125 -5.83 -28.66 -12.24
CA PHE A 125 -7.07 -29.33 -12.64
C PHE A 125 -8.22 -28.36 -12.99
N ASN A 126 -8.18 -27.13 -12.47
CA ASN A 126 -9.19 -26.09 -12.66
C ASN A 126 -8.94 -25.16 -13.86
N GLY A 127 -8.05 -25.52 -14.78
CA GLY A 127 -7.78 -24.75 -16.00
C GLY A 127 -6.97 -23.47 -15.75
N ARG A 128 -6.79 -22.67 -16.81
CA ARG A 128 -5.90 -21.49 -16.85
C ARG A 128 -6.33 -20.40 -15.87
N PHE A 129 -7.62 -20.35 -15.51
CA PHE A 129 -8.19 -19.38 -14.55
C PHE A 129 -8.52 -19.98 -13.17
N GLY A 130 -8.08 -21.22 -12.90
CA GLY A 130 -8.48 -21.98 -11.71
C GLY A 130 -8.15 -21.34 -10.35
N TYR A 131 -7.16 -20.44 -10.29
CA TYR A 131 -6.74 -19.79 -9.05
C TYR A 131 -7.77 -18.81 -8.48
N ARG A 132 -8.73 -18.32 -9.31
CA ARG A 132 -9.76 -17.37 -8.85
C ARG A 132 -10.81 -18.00 -7.92
N ARG A 133 -10.73 -19.30 -7.64
CA ARG A 133 -11.71 -20.05 -6.83
C ARG A 133 -11.16 -20.53 -5.48
N ASN A 134 -10.38 -19.68 -4.80
CA ASN A 134 -9.89 -19.99 -3.45
C ASN A 134 -11.03 -20.10 -2.42
N THR A 135 -12.18 -19.47 -2.68
CA THR A 135 -13.40 -19.60 -1.87
C THR A 135 -14.03 -20.99 -2.05
N PRO A 136 -14.19 -21.80 -0.98
CA PRO A 136 -14.68 -23.18 -1.06
C PRO A 136 -16.01 -23.35 -1.82
N ALA A 137 -16.99 -22.46 -1.59
CA ALA A 137 -18.30 -22.53 -2.25
C ALA A 137 -18.25 -22.33 -3.77
N LEU A 138 -17.26 -21.59 -4.27
CA LEU A 138 -17.10 -21.32 -5.70
C LEU A 138 -16.42 -22.48 -6.45
N ARG A 139 -15.82 -23.44 -5.74
CA ARG A 139 -15.25 -24.65 -6.35
C ARG A 139 -16.32 -25.61 -6.88
N GLN A 140 -17.51 -25.58 -6.28
CA GLN A 140 -18.64 -26.45 -6.64
C GLN A 140 -19.51 -25.89 -7.78
N ARG A 141 -19.18 -24.70 -8.30
CA ARG A 141 -19.97 -24.03 -9.35
C ARG A 141 -19.13 -23.87 -10.62
N PRO A 142 -19.72 -24.10 -11.82
CA PRO A 142 -19.03 -23.86 -13.08
C PRO A 142 -18.69 -22.37 -13.25
N SER A 143 -17.66 -22.08 -14.06
CA SER A 143 -17.22 -20.70 -14.31
C SER A 143 -18.32 -19.94 -15.03
N VAL A 144 -18.68 -18.75 -14.56
CA VAL A 144 -19.54 -17.82 -15.33
C VAL A 144 -18.85 -17.29 -16.59
N PHE A 145 -17.51 -17.40 -16.66
CA PHE A 145 -16.71 -16.96 -17.81
C PHE A 145 -16.40 -18.08 -18.80
N GLY A 146 -17.04 -19.26 -18.68
CA GLY A 146 -16.87 -20.35 -19.63
C GLY A 146 -15.45 -20.90 -19.73
N GLU A 147 -15.02 -21.65 -18.71
CA GLU A 147 -13.99 -22.68 -18.92
C GLU A 147 -14.52 -23.99 -18.31
N VAL A 148 -14.74 -24.95 -19.21
CA VAL A 148 -15.15 -26.33 -18.96
C VAL A 148 -13.88 -27.09 -18.62
N THR A 149 -13.72 -27.49 -17.36
CA THR A 149 -12.77 -28.56 -17.05
C THR A 149 -13.27 -29.82 -17.77
N GLN A 150 -12.47 -30.34 -18.71
CA GLN A 150 -12.80 -31.56 -19.46
C GLN A 150 -12.91 -32.81 -18.57
N PHE A 151 -12.44 -32.73 -17.33
CA PHE A 151 -12.42 -33.86 -16.42
C PHE A 151 -13.43 -33.65 -15.27
N PRO A 152 -14.23 -34.68 -14.95
CA PRO A 152 -15.10 -34.66 -13.79
C PRO A 152 -14.26 -34.50 -12.52
N LEU A 153 -14.68 -33.55 -11.69
CA LEU A 153 -14.17 -33.41 -10.33
C LEU A 153 -14.83 -34.52 -9.52
N PHE A 154 -14.15 -35.66 -9.41
CA PHE A 154 -14.43 -36.64 -8.36
C PHE A 154 -13.96 -36.07 -7.02
#